data_AF-A0A930PEU2-F1
#
_entry.id   AF-A0A930PEU2-F1
#
_cell.length_a   1.000
_cell.length_b   1.000
_cell.length_c   1.000
_cell.angle_alpha   90.00
_cell.angle_beta   90.00
_cell.angle_gamma   90.00
#
_symmetry.space_group_name_H-M   'P 1'
#
loop_
_entity.id
_entity.type
_entity.pdbx_description
1 polymer ?
#
loop_
_entity_poly.entity_id
_entity_poly.type
_entity_poly.pdbx_seq_one_letter_code
_entity_poly.pdbx_strand_id
1 'polypeptide(L)' 'MDQKTTSSSQPIRVIELFAGVGGFRLGFEGYNANGMTLPSAGPFTTVWANQWEPPGTVGRQFAARCY' A
#
# COMPACT_ATOMS: atom_id res chain seq x y z
N MET A 1 6.18 37.43 -8.74
CA MET A 1 6.28 36.46 -7.61
C MET A 1 5.44 35.29 -8.06
N ASP A 2 6.07 34.38 -8.79
CA ASP A 2 5.37 33.40 -9.62
C ASP A 2 4.85 32.29 -8.71
N GLN A 3 3.53 32.21 -8.58
CA GLN A 3 2.87 31.08 -7.95
C GLN A 3 3.08 29.88 -8.89
N LYS A 4 4.03 29.01 -8.54
CA LYS A 4 4.26 27.74 -9.21
C LYS A 4 3.04 26.86 -8.94
N THR A 5 2.15 26.77 -9.93
CA THR A 5 0.99 25.88 -9.98
C THR A 5 1.38 24.49 -9.51
N THR A 6 0.77 24.04 -8.42
CA THR A 6 0.83 22.67 -7.94
C THR A 6 0.28 21.76 -9.03
N SER A 7 1.17 21.10 -9.78
CA SER A 7 0.77 20.00 -10.66
C SER A 7 -0.01 19.02 -9.79
N SER A 8 -1.26 18.74 -10.16
CA SER A 8 -2.03 17.64 -9.60
C SER A 8 -1.29 16.34 -9.92
N SER A 9 -0.34 16.00 -9.05
CA SER A 9 0.52 14.84 -9.21
C SER A 9 -0.38 13.62 -9.13
N GLN A 10 -0.70 13.06 -10.29
CA GLN A 10 -1.49 11.84 -10.38
C GLN A 10 -0.83 10.77 -9.50
N PRO A 11 -1.63 9.98 -8.76
CA PRO A 11 -1.07 8.97 -7.88
C PRO A 11 -0.26 7.94 -8.68
N ILE A 12 0.90 7.58 -8.15
CA ILE A 12 1.72 6.48 -8.64
C ILE A 12 1.01 5.19 -8.26
N ARG A 13 0.53 4.48 -9.27
CA ARG A 13 -0.18 3.20 -9.10
C ARG A 13 0.83 2.08 -8.87
N VAL A 14 0.63 1.35 -7.77
CA VAL A 14 1.53 0.27 -7.34
C VAL A 14 0.82 -1.08 -7.50
N ILE A 15 1.58 -2.06 -7.98
CA ILE A 15 1.23 -3.48 -7.96
C ILE A 15 2.15 -4.16 -6.95
N GLU A 16 1.58 -4.76 -5.91
CA GLU A 16 2.34 -5.45 -4.87
C GLU A 16 2.35 -6.96 -5.11
N LEU A 17 3.47 -7.49 -5.61
CA LEU A 17 3.66 -8.93 -5.80
C LEU A 17 4.20 -9.56 -4.53
N PHE A 18 3.63 -10.70 -4.11
CA PHE A 18 4.01 -11.37 -2.87
C PHE A 18 3.87 -10.45 -1.64
N ALA A 19 2.73 -9.77 -1.54
CA ALA A 19 2.45 -8.73 -0.55
C ALA A 19 2.56 -9.18 0.92
N GLY A 20 2.51 -10.48 1.20
CA GLY A 20 2.53 -11.03 2.54
C GLY A 20 1.34 -10.52 3.36
N VAL A 21 1.61 -9.73 4.40
CA VAL A 21 0.60 -9.07 5.24
C VAL A 21 0.31 -7.60 4.85
N GLY A 22 0.97 -7.08 3.81
CA GLY A 22 0.71 -5.73 3.28
C GLY A 22 1.52 -4.59 3.91
N GLY A 23 2.71 -4.89 4.45
CA GLY A 23 3.56 -3.89 5.11
C GLY A 23 4.03 -2.77 4.18
N PHE A 24 4.33 -3.07 2.90
CA PHE A 24 4.74 -2.04 1.94
C PHE A 24 3.61 -1.09 1.60
N ARG A 25 2.39 -1.58 1.43
CA ARG A 25 1.22 -0.71 1.22
C ARG A 25 1.03 0.25 2.40
N LEU A 26 1.10 -0.21 3.64
CA LEU A 26 1.02 0.68 4.81
C LEU A 26 2.16 1.70 4.83
N GLY A 27 3.37 1.30 4.43
CA GLY A 27 4.50 2.22 4.31
C GLY A 27 4.31 3.28 3.21
N PHE A 28 3.72 2.91 2.08
CA PHE A 28 3.50 3.82 0.96
C PHE A 28 2.28 4.71 1.13
N GLU A 29 1.13 4.13 1.45
CA GLU A 29 -0.15 4.85 1.57
C GLU A 29 -0.33 5.50 2.95
N GLY A 30 0.44 5.08 3.95
CA GLY A 30 0.24 5.47 5.34
C GLY A 30 -0.99 4.80 5.97
N TYR A 31 -1.21 5.05 7.25
CA TYR A 31 -2.42 4.62 7.96
C TYR A 31 -2.70 5.51 9.17
N ASN A 32 -3.96 5.53 9.58
CA ASN A 32 -4.38 6.16 10.84
C ASN A 32 -5.48 5.31 11.47
N ALA A 33 -5.10 4.43 12.40
CA ALA A 33 -5.99 3.48 13.04
C ALA A 33 -5.47 3.08 14.42
N ASN A 34 -6.38 2.75 15.34
CA ASN A 34 -6.04 2.22 16.67
C ASN A 34 -5.04 3.09 17.47
N GLY A 35 -5.13 4.42 17.33
CA GLY A 35 -4.22 5.36 18.00
C GLY A 35 -2.80 5.40 17.44
N MET A 36 -2.55 4.72 16.31
CA MET A 36 -1.28 4.75 15.60
C MET A 36 -1.46 5.46 14.25
N THR A 37 -0.47 6.28 13.90
CA THR A 37 -0.45 7.02 12.65
C THR A 37 0.90 6.91 11.98
N LEU A 38 0.89 6.58 10.70
CA LEU A 38 2.04 6.65 9.81
C LEU A 38 1.66 7.53 8.61
N PRO A 39 2.35 8.65 8.38
CA PRO A 39 2.11 9.45 7.18
C PRO A 39 2.50 8.66 5.93
N SER A 40 1.78 8.91 4.84
CA SER A 40 2.10 8.36 3.53
C SER A 40 3.50 8.78 3.06
N ALA A 41 4.24 7.87 2.44
CA ALA A 41 5.56 8.15 1.87
C ALA A 41 5.51 8.97 0.56
N GLY A 42 4.33 9.21 0.00
CA GLY A 42 4.16 9.95 -1.25
C GLY A 42 2.81 9.67 -1.90
N PRO A 43 2.55 10.15 -3.13
CA PRO A 43 1.26 9.97 -3.79
C PRO A 43 1.14 8.54 -4.35
N PHE A 44 1.27 7.51 -3.53
CA PHE A 44 1.19 6.12 -3.94
C PHE A 44 -0.23 5.57 -3.73
N THR A 45 -0.63 4.65 -4.60
CA THR A 45 -1.89 3.90 -4.44
C THR A 45 -1.69 2.50 -4.99
N THR A 46 -1.74 1.50 -4.11
CA THR A 46 -1.77 0.09 -4.48
C THR A 46 -3.11 -0.23 -5.10
N VAL A 47 -3.10 -0.58 -6.39
CA VAL A 47 -4.31 -0.87 -7.18
C VAL A 47 -4.55 -2.36 -7.34
N TRP A 48 -3.53 -3.17 -7.09
CA TRP A 48 -3.61 -4.62 -7.11
C TRP A 48 -2.52 -5.22 -6.24
N ALA A 49 -2.83 -6.34 -5.61
CA ALA A 49 -1.87 -7.15 -4.89
C ALA A 49 -2.16 -8.63 -5.14
N ASN A 50 -1.12 -9.44 -5.14
CA ASN A 50 -1.29 -10.88 -4.96
C ASN A 50 -0.46 -11.38 -3.79
N GLN A 51 -0.91 -12.52 -3.30
CA GLN A 51 -0.13 -13.37 -2.42
C GLN A 51 -0.29 -14.79 -2.95
N TRP A 52 0.77 -15.31 -3.56
CA TRP A 52 0.85 -16.71 -3.92
C TRP A 52 1.64 -17.43 -2.84
N GLU A 53 1.05 -18.47 -2.26
CA GLU A 53 1.69 -19.35 -1.29
C GLU A 53 1.69 -20.78 -1.84
N PRO A 54 2.78 -21.54 -1.64
CA PRO A 54 2.85 -22.91 -2.13
C PRO A 54 1.78 -23.79 -1.47
N PRO A 55 1.23 -24.79 -2.19
CA PRO A 55 0.26 -25.71 -1.63
C PRO A 55 0.82 -26.43 -0.39
N GLY A 56 0.06 -26.45 0.71
CA GLY A 56 0.44 -27.17 1.93
C GLY A 56 0.86 -26.30 3.12
N THR A 57 0.95 -24.97 2.97
CA THR A 57 1.06 -24.07 4.12
C THR A 57 -0.27 -23.94 4.86
N VAL A 58 -0.25 -24.25 6.16
CA VAL A 58 -1.45 -24.26 7.03
C VAL A 58 -1.95 -22.84 7.32
N GLY A 59 -1.05 -21.86 7.34
CA GLY A 59 -1.38 -20.44 7.51
C GLY A 59 -1.46 -19.74 6.18
N ARG A 60 -2.67 -19.41 5.72
CA ARG A 60 -2.86 -18.55 4.54
C ARG A 60 -2.82 -17.09 4.94
N GLN A 61 -1.82 -16.33 4.51
CA GLN A 61 -1.80 -14.89 4.69
C GLN A 61 -2.43 -14.26 3.46
N PHE A 62 -3.65 -13.74 3.59
CA PHE A 62 -4.30 -13.07 2.48
C PHE A 62 -4.11 -11.55 2.63
N ALA A 63 -3.07 -11.00 2.02
CA ALA A 63 -2.85 -9.55 1.98
C ALA A 63 -4.15 -8.79 1.62
N ALA A 64 -4.88 -9.28 0.61
CA ALA A 64 -6.15 -8.71 0.16
C ALA A 64 -7.28 -8.69 1.21
N ARG A 65 -7.22 -9.55 2.24
CA ARG A 65 -8.21 -9.57 3.34
C ARG A 65 -7.82 -8.68 4.52
N CYS A 66 -6.58 -8.19 4.55
CA CYS A 66 -6.05 -7.30 5.59
C CYS A 66 -6.29 -5.82 5.28
N TYR A 67 -6.99 -5.52 4.19
CA TYR A 67 -7.41 -4.18 3.79
C TYR A 67 -8.91 -3.99 3.97
#